data_AF-A0A6V8NPW6-F1
#
_entry.id   AF-A0A6V8NPW6-F1
#
_cell.length_a   1.000
_cell.length_b   1.000
_cell.length_c   1.000
_cell.angle_alpha   90.00
_cell.angle_beta   90.00
_cell.angle_gamma   90.00
#
_symmetry.space_group_name_H-M   'P 1'
#
loop_
_entity.id
_entity.type
_entity.pdbx_description
1 polymer ?
#
loop_
_entity_poly.entity_id
_entity_poly.type
_entity_poly.pdbx_seq_one_letter_code
_entity_poly.pdbx_strand_id
1 'polypeptide(L)'
;TMEFQAALAIVQLEKVDWIIRKRQDNVKFLNTNLKKYEEILQLPLYSDEIDYLAYPLVIKNSKISRKELRMKLETAGIETRPLFGCIPTQQPAYAYLKADYEGKLPNAEWVGRNGFYIGCHQYLEQADLDSIVEIFEKVLNHLMLKSGI
;
A
#
# COMPACT_ATOMS: atom_id res chain seq x y z
N THR A 1 23.61 -24.87 -6.67
CA THR A 1 22.93 -23.61 -7.09
C THR A 1 22.60 -22.69 -5.92
N MET A 2 22.51 -23.19 -4.67
CA MET A 2 22.28 -22.35 -3.48
C MET A 2 23.45 -21.40 -3.13
N GLU A 3 24.70 -21.77 -3.44
CA GLU A 3 25.88 -20.94 -3.15
C GLU A 3 25.81 -19.51 -3.74
N PHE A 4 25.29 -19.37 -4.96
CA PHE A 4 25.13 -18.05 -5.58
C PHE A 4 24.07 -17.19 -4.88
N GLN A 5 22.98 -17.80 -4.41
CA GLN A 5 21.93 -17.09 -3.67
C GLN A 5 22.45 -16.67 -2.29
N ALA A 6 23.21 -17.54 -1.62
CA ALA A 6 23.85 -17.24 -0.35
C ALA A 6 24.86 -16.09 -0.47
N ALA A 7 25.69 -16.09 -1.52
CA ALA A 7 26.63 -15.00 -1.78
C ALA A 7 25.93 -13.65 -1.97
N LEU A 8 24.80 -13.61 -2.70
CA LEU A 8 23.98 -12.39 -2.83
C LEU A 8 23.35 -11.96 -1.50
N ALA A 9 22.88 -12.93 -0.70
CA ALA A 9 22.25 -12.66 0.60
C ALA A 9 23.25 -12.04 1.59
N ILE A 10 24.50 -12.51 1.63
CA ILE A 10 25.55 -11.97 2.51
C ILE A 10 25.73 -10.46 2.26
N VAL A 11 25.83 -10.05 0.98
CA VAL A 11 25.97 -8.63 0.61
C VAL A 11 24.73 -7.81 0.94
N GLN A 12 23.53 -8.40 0.92
CA GLN A 12 22.30 -7.71 1.34
C GLN A 12 22.19 -7.58 2.86
N LEU A 13 22.63 -8.59 3.61
CA LEU A 13 22.59 -8.59 5.08
C LEU A 13 23.46 -7.47 5.65
N GLU A 14 24.60 -7.15 5.02
CA GLU A 14 25.44 -6.00 5.39
C GLU A 14 24.71 -4.65 5.33
N LYS A 15 23.61 -4.56 4.57
CA LYS A 15 22.84 -3.33 4.35
C LYS A 15 21.50 -3.31 5.07
N VAL A 16 21.16 -4.36 5.83
CA VAL A 16 19.81 -4.55 6.38
C VAL A 16 19.36 -3.38 7.25
N ASP A 17 20.22 -2.88 8.14
CA ASP A 17 19.91 -1.75 9.02
C ASP A 17 19.63 -0.47 8.24
N TRP A 18 20.39 -0.22 7.18
CA TRP A 18 20.18 0.93 6.29
C TRP A 18 18.87 0.81 5.52
N ILE A 19 18.54 -0.39 5.01
CA ILE A 19 17.28 -0.67 4.30
C ILE A 19 16.08 -0.39 5.22
N ILE A 20 16.10 -0.96 6.44
CA ILE A 20 15.02 -0.81 7.41
C ILE A 20 14.83 0.67 7.76
N ARG A 21 15.91 1.37 8.13
CA ARG A 21 15.84 2.80 8.48
C ARG A 21 15.27 3.64 7.34
N LYS A 22 15.75 3.45 6.11
CA LYS A 22 15.23 4.19 4.94
C LYS A 22 13.74 3.93 4.72
N ARG A 23 13.28 2.70 4.83
CA ARG A 23 11.86 2.36 4.68
C ARG A 23 11.01 3.00 5.79
N GLN A 24 11.50 2.98 7.02
CA GLN A 24 10.85 3.64 8.16
C GLN A 24 10.75 5.16 7.98
N ASP A 25 11.82 5.80 7.53
CA ASP A 25 11.84 7.25 7.24
C ASP A 25 10.83 7.60 6.13
N ASN A 26 10.77 6.78 5.07
CA ASN A 26 9.79 6.95 3.99
C ASN A 26 8.35 6.84 4.53
N VAL A 27 8.04 5.86 5.39
CA VAL A 27 6.72 5.75 6.01
C VAL A 27 6.41 6.94 6.90
N LYS A 28 7.36 7.43 7.72
CA LYS A 28 7.16 8.64 8.53
C LYS A 28 6.82 9.84 7.66
N PHE A 29 7.56 10.04 6.57
CA PHE A 29 7.34 11.12 5.63
C PHE A 29 5.95 11.04 4.98
N LEU A 30 5.60 9.88 4.41
CA LEU A 30 4.31 9.68 3.74
C LEU A 30 3.14 9.79 4.72
N ASN A 31 3.25 9.21 5.93
CA ASN A 31 2.24 9.35 6.96
C ASN A 31 1.98 10.81 7.32
N THR A 32 3.06 11.58 7.52
CA THR A 32 2.95 13.00 7.89
C THR A 32 2.22 13.81 6.82
N ASN A 33 2.62 13.63 5.55
CA ASN A 33 2.10 14.44 4.45
C ASN A 33 0.71 13.99 3.95
N LEU A 34 0.38 12.71 4.08
CA LEU A 34 -0.92 12.17 3.67
C LEU A 34 -1.95 12.15 4.80
N LYS A 35 -1.58 12.53 6.03
CA LYS A 35 -2.48 12.55 7.20
C LYS A 35 -3.76 13.35 6.97
N LYS A 36 -3.70 14.43 6.19
CA LYS A 36 -4.88 15.25 5.83
C LYS A 36 -5.99 14.46 5.10
N TYR A 37 -5.65 13.30 4.53
CA TYR A 37 -6.60 12.40 3.87
C TYR A 37 -7.07 11.25 4.76
N GLU A 38 -6.81 11.30 6.07
CA GLU A 38 -7.11 10.19 6.98
C GLU A 38 -8.58 9.84 7.06
N GLU A 39 -9.53 10.75 6.74
CA GLU A 39 -10.96 10.42 6.65
C GLU A 39 -11.30 9.52 5.45
N ILE A 40 -10.46 9.55 4.42
CA ILE A 40 -10.66 8.82 3.16
C ILE A 40 -9.78 7.57 3.10
N LEU A 41 -8.55 7.67 3.60
CA LEU A 41 -7.55 6.63 3.57
C LEU A 41 -7.16 6.26 5.00
N GLN A 42 -7.13 4.97 5.29
CA GLN A 42 -6.39 4.45 6.42
C GLN A 42 -4.92 4.30 6.02
N LEU A 43 -4.07 5.07 6.69
CA LEU A 43 -2.61 5.03 6.55
C LEU A 43 -2.01 3.90 7.42
N PRO A 44 -0.79 3.42 7.15
CA PRO A 44 -0.16 2.41 8.00
C PRO A 44 0.17 2.99 9.37
N LEU A 45 0.01 2.16 10.41
CA LEU A 45 0.52 2.50 11.74
C LEU A 45 2.05 2.46 11.71
N TYR A 46 2.66 3.51 12.25
CA TYR A 46 4.10 3.60 12.37
C TYR A 46 4.61 2.87 13.62
N SER A 47 5.72 2.14 13.50
CA SER A 47 6.50 1.54 14.58
C SER A 47 7.97 1.44 14.16
N ASP A 48 8.89 1.79 15.07
CA ASP A 48 10.33 1.60 14.85
C ASP A 48 10.74 0.11 14.86
N GLU A 49 9.83 -0.81 15.22
CA GLU A 49 10.06 -2.28 15.21
C GLU A 49 9.71 -2.95 13.87
N ILE A 50 9.11 -2.23 12.92
CA ILE A 50 8.62 -2.80 11.66
C ILE A 50 9.54 -2.44 10.50
N ASP A 51 9.90 -3.43 9.66
CA ASP A 51 10.41 -3.21 8.30
C ASP A 51 9.24 -3.15 7.31
N TYR A 52 9.07 -2.00 6.68
CA TYR A 52 7.98 -1.74 5.75
C TYR A 52 8.36 -2.14 4.33
N LEU A 53 7.97 -3.36 3.94
CA LEU A 53 8.15 -3.84 2.55
C LEU A 53 7.51 -2.89 1.52
N ALA A 54 6.39 -2.28 1.86
CA ALA A 54 5.61 -1.36 1.04
C ALA A 54 4.83 -0.38 1.92
N TYR A 55 4.16 0.60 1.30
CA TYR A 55 3.26 1.53 1.99
C TYR A 55 1.80 1.15 1.73
N PRO A 56 1.15 0.39 2.64
CA PRO A 56 -0.21 -0.08 2.45
C PRO A 56 -1.23 1.01 2.78
N LEU A 57 -2.30 1.06 2.01
CA LEU A 57 -3.40 2.00 2.15
C LEU A 57 -4.72 1.25 2.04
N VAL A 58 -5.69 1.60 2.88
CA VAL A 58 -7.06 1.07 2.78
C VAL A 58 -8.03 2.23 2.60
N ILE A 59 -8.83 2.19 1.53
CA ILE A 59 -9.84 3.22 1.29
C ILE A 59 -11.00 3.00 2.28
N LYS A 60 -11.31 4.01 3.08
CA LYS A 60 -12.43 4.01 4.04
C LYS A 60 -13.73 4.50 3.40
N ASN A 61 -13.64 5.44 2.48
CA ASN A 61 -14.80 6.07 1.87
C ASN A 61 -15.29 5.29 0.63
N SER A 62 -16.49 4.69 0.73
CA SER A 62 -17.07 3.88 -0.35
C SER A 62 -17.40 4.66 -1.63
N LYS A 63 -17.45 6.00 -1.57
CA LYS A 63 -17.62 6.85 -2.77
C LYS A 63 -16.34 6.95 -3.61
N ILE A 64 -15.20 6.45 -3.11
CA ILE A 64 -13.95 6.39 -3.86
C ILE A 64 -13.67 4.95 -4.28
N SER A 65 -13.64 4.74 -5.60
CA SER A 65 -13.31 3.43 -6.17
C SER A 65 -11.81 3.15 -6.07
N ARG A 66 -11.45 2.03 -5.44
CA ARG A 66 -10.05 1.53 -5.42
C ARG A 66 -9.47 1.41 -6.83
N LYS A 67 -10.27 0.91 -7.78
CA LYS A 67 -9.82 0.73 -9.17
C LYS A 67 -9.49 2.08 -9.82
N GLU A 68 -10.34 3.08 -9.62
CA GLU A 68 -10.14 4.40 -10.21
C GLU A 68 -8.95 5.13 -9.58
N LEU A 69 -8.82 5.11 -8.25
CA LEU A 69 -7.69 5.71 -7.55
C LEU A 69 -6.37 5.11 -8.03
N ARG A 70 -6.25 3.76 -8.02
CA ARG A 70 -5.05 3.06 -8.47
C ARG A 70 -4.69 3.39 -9.92
N MET A 71 -5.67 3.36 -10.83
CA MET A 71 -5.46 3.68 -12.24
C MET A 71 -4.93 5.11 -12.43
N LYS A 72 -5.47 6.09 -11.69
CA LYS A 72 -5.02 7.49 -11.77
C LYS A 72 -3.60 7.66 -11.21
N LEU A 73 -3.25 6.98 -10.11
CA LEU A 73 -1.89 6.95 -9.57
C LEU A 73 -0.91 6.33 -10.57
N GLU A 74 -1.26 5.17 -11.14
CA GLU A 74 -0.44 4.45 -12.13
C GLU A 74 -0.22 5.29 -13.39
N THR A 75 -1.26 5.96 -13.89
CA THR A 75 -1.16 6.86 -15.05
C THR A 75 -0.28 8.08 -14.76
N ALA A 76 -0.19 8.49 -13.50
CA ALA A 76 0.68 9.58 -13.05
C ALA A 76 2.11 9.12 -12.70
N GLY A 77 2.45 7.84 -12.89
CA GLY A 77 3.79 7.30 -12.66
C GLY A 77 4.00 6.63 -11.30
N ILE A 78 2.98 6.54 -10.45
CA ILE A 78 3.06 5.81 -9.18
C ILE A 78 2.51 4.40 -9.37
N GLU A 79 3.41 3.42 -9.42
CA GLU A 79 3.00 2.03 -9.49
C GLU A 79 2.22 1.62 -8.22
N THR A 80 1.11 0.92 -8.42
CA THR A 80 0.34 0.34 -7.33
C THR A 80 0.18 -1.16 -7.46
N ARG A 81 -0.12 -1.82 -6.35
CA ARG A 81 -0.47 -3.23 -6.30
C ARG A 81 -1.68 -3.44 -5.40
N PRO A 82 -2.61 -4.34 -5.75
CA PRO A 82 -3.70 -4.69 -4.85
C PRO A 82 -3.14 -5.33 -3.58
N LEU A 83 -3.73 -5.02 -2.42
CA LEU A 83 -3.52 -5.84 -1.25
C LEU A 83 -4.32 -7.14 -1.50
N PHE A 84 -3.67 -8.29 -1.27
CA PHE A 84 -4.20 -9.60 -1.64
C PHE A 84 -5.68 -9.77 -1.29
N GLY A 85 -6.44 -10.40 -2.19
CA GLY A 85 -7.85 -10.67 -1.96
C GLY A 85 -8.05 -11.67 -0.80
N CYS A 86 -9.12 -11.49 -0.04
CA CYS A 86 -9.52 -12.38 1.04
C CYS A 86 -9.70 -13.83 0.55
N ILE A 87 -9.08 -14.78 1.24
CA ILE A 87 -9.33 -16.22 1.04
C ILE A 87 -10.35 -16.67 2.10
N PRO A 88 -11.42 -17.40 1.72
CA PRO A 88 -11.73 -17.90 0.38
C PRO A 88 -12.59 -16.96 -0.48
N THR A 89 -13.14 -15.89 0.10
CA THR A 89 -14.31 -15.19 -0.46
C THR A 89 -14.03 -14.34 -1.70
N GLN A 90 -12.76 -14.07 -2.01
CA GLN A 90 -12.33 -13.23 -3.15
C GLN A 90 -11.33 -13.93 -4.09
N GLN A 91 -11.02 -15.21 -3.85
CA GLN A 91 -10.07 -15.96 -4.66
C GLN A 91 -10.77 -17.15 -5.34
N PRO A 92 -10.85 -17.18 -6.69
CA PRO A 92 -11.60 -18.21 -7.41
C PRO A 92 -11.15 -19.64 -7.10
N ALA A 93 -9.85 -19.86 -6.87
CA ALA A 93 -9.30 -21.16 -6.53
C ALA A 93 -9.87 -21.76 -5.23
N TYR A 94 -10.44 -20.92 -4.35
CA TYR A 94 -11.01 -21.31 -3.06
C TYR A 94 -12.52 -21.14 -3.00
N ALA A 95 -13.19 -20.92 -4.14
CA ALA A 95 -14.62 -20.64 -4.20
C ALA A 95 -15.51 -21.73 -3.55
N TYR A 96 -15.02 -22.98 -3.49
CA TYR A 96 -15.70 -24.09 -2.84
C TYR A 96 -15.86 -23.90 -1.32
N LEU A 97 -15.03 -23.07 -0.68
CA LEU A 97 -15.15 -22.69 0.74
C LEU A 97 -15.96 -21.40 0.93
N LYS A 98 -16.40 -20.72 -0.14
CA LYS A 98 -17.00 -19.39 -0.02
C LYS A 98 -18.24 -19.41 0.89
N ALA A 99 -19.13 -20.39 0.71
CA ALA A 99 -20.36 -20.50 1.50
C ALA A 99 -20.09 -20.65 3.01
N ASP A 100 -18.98 -21.29 3.38
CA ASP A 100 -18.63 -21.50 4.79
C ASP A 100 -18.09 -20.24 5.46
N TYR A 101 -17.61 -19.25 4.69
CA TYR A 101 -16.90 -18.07 5.21
C TYR A 101 -17.53 -16.73 4.84
N GLU A 102 -18.53 -16.71 3.95
CA GLU A 102 -19.19 -15.47 3.52
C GLU A 102 -19.75 -14.72 4.74
N GLY A 103 -19.36 -13.44 4.88
CA GLY A 103 -19.77 -12.58 6.00
C GLY A 103 -19.07 -12.86 7.34
N LYS A 104 -18.21 -13.89 7.44
CA LYS A 104 -17.49 -14.23 8.68
C LYS A 104 -16.13 -13.54 8.81
N LEU A 105 -15.62 -12.96 7.73
CA LEU A 105 -14.29 -12.34 7.65
C LEU A 105 -14.35 -10.85 7.26
N PRO A 106 -15.15 -10.01 7.95
CA PRO A 106 -15.48 -8.67 7.48
C PRO A 106 -14.24 -7.77 7.25
N ASN A 107 -13.24 -7.85 8.12
CA ASN A 107 -12.01 -7.06 7.99
C ASN A 107 -11.16 -7.51 6.80
N ALA A 108 -10.96 -8.82 6.64
CA ALA A 108 -10.20 -9.36 5.50
C ALA A 108 -10.92 -9.07 4.18
N GLU A 109 -12.25 -9.20 4.16
CA GLU A 109 -13.07 -8.88 2.99
C GLU A 109 -13.04 -7.38 2.64
N TRP A 110 -13.06 -6.51 3.64
CA TRP A 110 -12.92 -5.08 3.45
C TRP A 110 -11.54 -4.72 2.88
N VAL A 111 -10.48 -5.21 3.53
CA VAL A 111 -9.10 -4.97 3.12
C VAL A 111 -8.81 -5.53 1.73
N GLY A 112 -9.30 -6.72 1.38
CA GLY A 112 -9.12 -7.27 0.03
C GLY A 112 -9.87 -6.51 -1.07
N ARG A 113 -10.97 -5.81 -0.74
CA ARG A 113 -11.73 -4.95 -1.67
C ARG A 113 -11.18 -3.53 -1.78
N ASN A 114 -10.68 -2.98 -0.69
CA ASN A 114 -10.36 -1.55 -0.57
C ASN A 114 -8.88 -1.26 -0.33
N GLY A 115 -8.09 -2.29 -0.04
CA GLY A 115 -6.66 -2.21 0.24
C GLY A 115 -5.81 -2.28 -1.03
N PHE A 116 -4.74 -1.49 -1.05
CA PHE A 116 -3.67 -1.52 -2.03
C PHE A 116 -2.38 -1.04 -1.39
N TYR A 117 -1.26 -1.10 -2.10
CA TYR A 117 0.00 -0.52 -1.64
C TYR A 117 0.75 0.15 -2.78
N ILE A 118 1.63 1.08 -2.41
CA ILE A 118 2.63 1.70 -3.28
C ILE A 118 4.04 1.33 -2.81
N GLY A 119 5.04 1.63 -3.64
CA GLY A 119 6.45 1.46 -3.27
C GLY A 119 6.83 2.27 -2.03
N CYS A 120 7.63 1.66 -1.15
CA CYS A 120 8.21 2.32 0.02
C CYS A 120 9.68 1.92 0.22
N HIS A 121 10.35 1.50 -0.85
CA HIS A 121 11.68 0.90 -0.79
C HIS A 121 12.77 1.92 -0.48
N GLN A 122 13.93 1.42 -0.05
CA GLN A 122 15.08 2.20 0.41
C GLN A 122 15.71 3.14 -0.65
N TYR A 123 15.41 2.93 -1.93
CA TYR A 123 15.93 3.74 -3.04
C TYR A 123 15.05 4.94 -3.42
N LEU A 124 13.93 5.17 -2.73
CA LEU A 124 13.15 6.39 -2.95
C LEU A 124 13.94 7.58 -2.41
N GLU A 125 14.16 8.57 -3.28
CA GLU A 125 14.77 9.83 -2.91
C GLU A 125 13.71 10.84 -2.48
N GLN A 126 14.14 11.96 -1.91
CA GLN A 126 13.23 13.00 -1.45
C GLN A 126 12.31 13.49 -2.58
N ALA A 127 12.85 13.67 -3.78
CA ALA A 127 12.07 14.08 -4.96
C ALA A 127 10.99 13.05 -5.34
N ASP A 128 11.25 11.75 -5.16
CA ASP A 128 10.25 10.70 -5.39
C ASP A 128 9.13 10.80 -4.37
N LEU A 129 9.47 11.00 -3.08
CA LEU A 129 8.50 11.14 -2.00
C LEU A 129 7.63 12.39 -2.16
N ASP A 130 8.23 13.52 -2.53
CA ASP A 130 7.53 14.77 -2.80
C ASP A 130 6.55 14.58 -3.97
N SER A 131 7.02 13.98 -5.07
CA SER A 131 6.19 13.64 -6.24
C SER A 131 5.03 12.72 -5.87
N ILE A 132 5.25 11.72 -5.01
CA ILE A 132 4.19 10.86 -4.49
C ILE A 132 3.11 11.68 -3.79
N VAL A 133 3.50 12.58 -2.87
CA VAL A 133 2.55 13.42 -2.12
C VAL A 133 1.76 14.32 -3.06
N GLU A 134 2.42 15.02 -3.98
CA GLU A 134 1.78 15.93 -4.94
C GLU A 134 0.76 15.21 -5.84
N ILE A 135 1.11 14.04 -6.35
CA ILE A 135 0.22 13.23 -7.18
C ILE A 135 -0.96 12.72 -6.36
N PHE A 136 -0.74 12.22 -5.15
CA PHE A 136 -1.83 11.81 -4.26
C PHE A 136 -2.79 12.96 -4.00
N GLU A 137 -2.27 14.15 -3.71
CA GLU A 137 -3.09 15.35 -3.50
C GLU A 137 -3.92 15.69 -4.74
N LYS A 138 -3.30 15.76 -5.91
CA LYS A 138 -4.00 16.04 -7.17
C LYS A 138 -5.10 15.01 -7.46
N VAL A 139 -4.79 13.71 -7.32
CA VAL A 139 -5.72 12.62 -7.62
C VAL A 139 -6.87 12.58 -6.64
N LEU A 140 -6.59 12.69 -5.33
CA LEU A 140 -7.63 12.66 -4.30
C LEU A 140 -8.52 13.89 -4.38
N ASN A 141 -7.97 15.10 -4.57
CA ASN A 141 -8.78 16.31 -4.73
C ASN A 141 -9.73 16.20 -5.92
N HIS A 142 -9.25 15.67 -7.04
CA HIS A 142 -10.11 15.42 -8.22
C HIS A 142 -11.22 14.40 -7.92
N LEU A 143 -10.91 13.30 -7.22
CA LEU A 143 -11.88 12.27 -6.88
C LEU A 143 -12.92 12.77 -5.86
N MET A 144 -12.51 13.57 -4.87
CA MET A 144 -13.40 14.19 -3.89
C MET A 144 -14.43 15.10 -4.57
N LEU A 145 -13.96 16.01 -5.43
CA LEU A 145 -14.83 16.89 -6.22
C LEU A 145 -15.83 16.11 -7.08
N LYS A 146 -15.37 15.06 -7.76
CA LYS A 146 -16.23 14.19 -8.58
C LYS A 146 -17.28 13.44 -7.75
N SER A 147 -16.94 13.04 -6.54
CA SER A 147 -17.80 12.25 -5.64
C SER A 147 -18.67 13.11 -4.71
N GLY A 148 -18.60 14.44 -4.82
CA GLY A 148 -19.34 15.37 -3.96
C GLY A 148 -18.97 15.22 -2.49
N ILE A 149 -17.67 15.08 -2.22
CA ILE A 149 -17.06 15.06 -0.87
C ILE A 149 -16.21 16.32 -0.73
#